data_AF-A0A5X5NRP1-F1
#
_entry.id   AF-A0A5X5NRP1-F1
#
_cell.length_a   1.000
_cell.length_b   1.000
_cell.length_c   1.000
_cell.angle_alpha   90.00
_cell.angle_beta   90.00
_cell.angle_gamma   90.00
#
_symmetry.space_group_name_H-M   'P 1'
#
loop_
_entity.id
_entity.type
_entity.pdbx_description
1 polymer ?
#
loop_
_entity_poly.entity_id
_entity_poly.type
_entity_poly.pdbx_seq_one_letter_code
_entity_poly.pdbx_strand_id
1 'polypeptide(L)'
;RSGIQDLHRGCTFANYEVNGDGQRKAFTMAKSYAQNFGAGFASFVFSGGPGTGKNHLAAAIGNHLLAGGHSVLVVTIPDLMLRVRECYDGGQSEASLLDDLCKVDLLVLDEVGIQRGSSGEKVILNQVIDRRLSSMRPVGVLTNLNHEGLLDSLGARVIDRLQMDGG
;
A
#
# COMPACT_ATOMS: atom_id res chain seq x y z
N ARG A 1 -15.63 -4.25 -0.10
CA ARG A 1 -15.87 -2.83 -0.49
C ARG A 1 -14.58 -2.33 -1.12
N SER A 2 -14.60 -1.87 -2.37
CA SER A 2 -13.36 -1.41 -3.06
C SER A 2 -13.01 0.00 -2.62
N GLY A 3 -11.79 0.22 -2.15
CA GLY A 3 -11.21 1.55 -1.90
C GLY A 3 -10.42 2.12 -3.09
N ILE A 4 -10.50 1.51 -4.27
CA ILE A 4 -9.80 2.00 -5.46
C ILE A 4 -10.48 3.30 -5.92
N GLN A 5 -9.71 4.38 -6.03
CA GLN A 5 -10.18 5.67 -6.53
C GLN A 5 -10.82 5.51 -7.92
N ASP A 6 -11.85 6.30 -8.21
CA ASP A 6 -12.62 6.24 -9.45
C ASP A 6 -11.74 6.31 -10.71
N LEU A 7 -10.70 7.14 -10.65
CA LEU A 7 -9.71 7.31 -11.72
C LEU A 7 -8.98 6.01 -12.08
N HIS A 8 -8.80 5.10 -11.12
CA HIS A 8 -8.04 3.86 -11.31
C HIS A 8 -8.91 2.60 -11.36
N ARG A 9 -10.25 2.72 -11.28
CA ARG A 9 -11.15 1.55 -11.34
C ARG A 9 -10.99 0.74 -12.62
N GLY A 10 -10.70 1.38 -13.75
CA GLY A 10 -10.49 0.72 -15.04
C GLY A 10 -9.08 0.16 -15.27
N CYS A 11 -8.14 0.37 -14.33
CA CYS A 11 -6.77 -0.10 -14.46
C CYS A 11 -6.69 -1.61 -14.21
N THR A 12 -6.22 -2.35 -15.21
CA THR A 12 -6.05 -3.81 -15.17
C THR A 12 -4.66 -4.19 -15.67
N PHE A 13 -4.27 -5.45 -15.50
CA PHE A 13 -3.05 -5.95 -16.14
C PHE A 13 -3.13 -5.96 -17.67
N ALA A 14 -4.34 -6.03 -18.25
CA ALA A 14 -4.53 -6.11 -19.69
C ALA A 14 -4.27 -4.78 -20.41
N ASN A 15 -4.52 -3.66 -19.73
CA ASN A 15 -4.34 -2.31 -20.28
C ASN A 15 -3.15 -1.56 -19.65
N TYR A 16 -2.19 -2.27 -19.05
CA TYR A 16 -0.94 -1.67 -18.58
C TYR A 16 0.10 -1.68 -19.71
N GLU A 17 0.61 -0.50 -20.04
CA GLU A 17 1.64 -0.34 -21.07
C GLU A 17 3.05 -0.41 -20.47
N VAL A 18 3.89 -1.28 -21.04
CA VAL A 18 5.28 -1.48 -20.61
C VAL A 18 6.23 -0.76 -21.56
N ASN A 19 6.83 0.33 -21.09
CA ASN A 19 7.71 1.20 -21.87
C ASN A 19 9.21 1.03 -21.54
N GLY A 20 9.58 0.00 -20.77
CA GLY A 20 10.98 -0.29 -20.45
C GLY A 20 11.15 -1.47 -19.49
N ASP A 21 12.39 -1.86 -19.24
CA ASP A 21 12.72 -3.04 -18.44
C ASP A 21 12.28 -2.93 -16.98
N GLY A 22 12.38 -1.74 -16.37
CA GLY A 22 11.90 -1.49 -15.02
C GLY A 22 10.39 -1.74 -14.88
N GLN A 23 9.60 -1.22 -15.83
CA GLN A 23 8.15 -1.46 -15.86
C GLN A 23 7.82 -2.92 -16.18
N ARG A 24 8.59 -3.58 -17.03
CA ARG A 24 8.41 -5.01 -17.34
C ARG A 24 8.61 -5.88 -16.11
N LYS A 25 9.65 -5.58 -15.33
CA LYS A 25 9.93 -6.28 -14.06
C LYS A 25 8.80 -6.03 -13.06
N ALA A 26 8.42 -4.77 -12.85
CA ALA A 26 7.32 -4.41 -11.94
C ALA A 26 6.00 -5.07 -12.35
N PHE A 27 5.66 -5.08 -13.63
CA PHE A 27 4.47 -5.74 -14.17
C PHE A 27 4.48 -7.25 -13.89
N THR A 28 5.61 -7.91 -14.17
CA THR A 28 5.75 -9.36 -13.94
C THR A 28 5.59 -9.71 -12.46
N MET A 29 6.25 -8.95 -11.58
CA MET A 29 6.15 -9.13 -10.12
C MET A 29 4.72 -8.86 -9.62
N ALA A 30 4.08 -7.77 -10.07
CA ALA A 30 2.71 -7.43 -9.69
C ALA A 30 1.69 -8.50 -10.12
N LYS A 31 1.84 -9.03 -11.33
CA LYS A 31 0.98 -10.10 -11.84
C LYS A 31 1.17 -11.40 -11.06
N SER A 32 2.43 -11.77 -10.80
CA SER A 32 2.75 -12.94 -9.97
C SER A 32 2.19 -12.80 -8.55
N TYR A 33 2.35 -11.62 -7.94
CA TYR A 33 1.81 -11.30 -6.63
C TYR A 33 0.29 -11.52 -6.57
N ALA A 34 -0.44 -10.95 -7.53
CA ALA A 34 -1.90 -11.07 -7.58
C ALA A 34 -2.37 -12.52 -7.77
N GLN A 35 -1.69 -13.29 -8.63
CA GLN A 35 -2.03 -14.68 -8.92
C GLN A 35 -1.75 -15.64 -7.75
N ASN A 36 -0.75 -15.33 -6.93
CA ASN A 36 -0.33 -16.16 -5.80
C ASN A 36 -0.81 -15.63 -4.44
N PHE A 37 -1.71 -14.64 -4.44
CA PHE A 37 -2.20 -14.04 -3.21
C PHE A 37 -2.90 -15.08 -2.32
N GLY A 38 -2.52 -15.11 -1.03
CA GLY A 38 -3.03 -16.09 -0.06
C GLY A 38 -2.29 -17.43 -0.04
N ALA A 39 -1.45 -17.74 -1.03
CA ALA A 39 -0.58 -18.94 -1.01
C ALA A 39 0.70 -18.73 -0.17
N GLY A 40 0.95 -17.49 0.25
CA GLY A 40 2.05 -17.10 1.12
C GLY A 40 1.74 -15.74 1.75
N PHE A 41 2.72 -15.21 2.49
CA PHE A 41 2.67 -13.88 3.04
C PHE A 41 3.70 -13.03 2.30
N ALA A 42 3.24 -11.99 1.59
CA ALA A 42 4.14 -11.10 0.87
C ALA A 42 3.54 -9.70 0.87
N SER A 43 4.38 -8.72 1.19
CA SER A 43 4.10 -7.30 0.98
C SER A 43 4.83 -6.83 -0.27
N PHE A 44 4.47 -5.67 -0.81
CA PHE A 44 5.17 -5.10 -1.96
C PHE A 44 5.42 -3.62 -1.79
N VAL A 45 6.49 -3.16 -2.43
CA VAL A 45 6.82 -1.74 -2.54
C VAL A 45 7.03 -1.40 -4.01
N PHE A 46 6.24 -0.46 -4.53
CA PHE A 46 6.51 0.16 -5.82
C PHE A 46 7.12 1.54 -5.58
N SER A 47 8.37 1.69 -6.00
CA SER A 47 9.13 2.94 -5.96
C SER A 47 9.46 3.42 -7.37
N GLY A 48 9.46 4.74 -7.56
CA GLY A 48 9.83 5.38 -8.83
C GLY A 48 9.13 6.72 -9.01
N GLY A 49 9.56 7.52 -9.98
CA GLY A 49 8.99 8.86 -10.21
C GLY A 49 7.49 8.87 -10.57
N PRO A 50 6.86 10.06 -10.62
CA PRO A 50 5.49 10.21 -11.13
C PRO A 50 5.34 9.67 -12.55
N GLY A 51 4.14 9.20 -12.91
CA GLY A 51 3.85 8.70 -14.26
C GLY A 51 4.45 7.32 -14.60
N THR A 52 5.11 6.64 -13.66
CA THR A 52 5.71 5.30 -13.89
C THR A 52 4.72 4.14 -13.81
N GLY A 53 3.45 4.41 -13.47
CA GLY A 53 2.37 3.42 -13.46
C GLY A 53 2.19 2.65 -12.14
N LYS A 54 2.78 3.11 -11.02
CA LYS A 54 2.64 2.50 -9.68
C LYS A 54 1.18 2.28 -9.28
N ASN A 55 0.37 3.33 -9.40
CA ASN A 55 -1.05 3.31 -9.01
C ASN A 55 -1.86 2.40 -9.94
N HIS A 56 -1.51 2.33 -11.23
CA HIS A 56 -2.12 1.40 -12.17
C HIS A 56 -1.84 -0.05 -11.77
N LEU A 57 -0.58 -0.41 -11.47
CA LEU A 57 -0.24 -1.76 -11.04
C LEU A 57 -0.93 -2.14 -9.72
N ALA A 58 -0.96 -1.22 -8.76
CA ALA A 58 -1.68 -1.43 -7.51
C ALA A 58 -3.19 -1.63 -7.72
N ALA A 59 -3.81 -0.85 -8.61
CA ALA A 59 -5.21 -1.01 -8.98
C ALA A 59 -5.46 -2.32 -9.75
N ALA A 60 -4.53 -2.74 -10.61
CA ALA A 60 -4.61 -4.01 -11.32
C ALA A 60 -4.55 -5.21 -10.36
N ILE A 61 -3.65 -5.17 -9.37
CA ILE A 61 -3.62 -6.13 -8.25
C ILE A 61 -4.96 -6.10 -7.51
N GLY A 62 -5.40 -4.91 -7.10
CA GLY A 62 -6.63 -4.74 -6.33
C GLY A 62 -7.86 -5.27 -7.05
N ASN A 63 -8.01 -4.97 -8.34
CA ASN A 63 -9.11 -5.46 -9.18
C ASN A 63 -9.08 -6.98 -9.33
N HIS A 64 -7.90 -7.58 -9.51
CA HIS A 64 -7.76 -9.03 -9.55
C HIS A 64 -8.21 -9.69 -8.23
N LEU A 65 -7.77 -9.15 -7.10
CA LEU A 65 -8.12 -9.65 -5.77
C LEU A 65 -9.61 -9.48 -5.45
N LEU A 66 -10.19 -8.34 -5.79
CA LEU A 66 -11.62 -8.08 -5.64
C LEU A 66 -12.46 -9.07 -6.44
N ALA A 67 -12.04 -9.40 -7.67
CA ALA A 67 -12.69 -10.42 -8.49
C ALA A 67 -12.58 -11.83 -7.88
N GLY A 68 -11.51 -12.10 -7.13
CA GLY A 68 -11.33 -13.32 -6.33
C GLY A 68 -12.07 -13.33 -4.99
N GLY A 69 -12.84 -12.29 -4.65
CA GLY A 69 -13.60 -12.20 -3.40
C GLY A 69 -12.83 -11.64 -2.21
N HIS A 70 -11.59 -11.18 -2.40
CA HIS A 70 -10.80 -10.53 -1.36
C HIS A 70 -11.17 -9.06 -1.20
N SER A 71 -10.87 -8.51 -0.03
CA SER A 71 -11.06 -7.10 0.31
C SER A 71 -9.78 -6.28 0.13
N VAL A 72 -9.89 -5.16 -0.59
CA VAL A 72 -8.76 -4.28 -0.90
C VAL A 72 -9.12 -2.83 -0.57
N LEU A 73 -8.24 -2.16 0.15
CA LEU A 73 -8.32 -0.73 0.43
C LEU A 73 -7.07 -0.03 -0.09
N VAL A 74 -7.26 1.04 -0.86
CA VAL A 74 -6.19 1.95 -1.26
C VAL A 74 -6.45 3.28 -0.55
N VAL A 75 -5.43 3.82 0.11
CA VAL A 75 -5.54 5.10 0.83
C VAL A 75 -4.24 5.87 0.68
N THR A 76 -4.34 7.19 0.44
CA THR A 76 -3.17 8.07 0.44
C THR A 76 -2.76 8.39 1.88
N ILE A 77 -1.48 8.62 2.14
CA ILE A 77 -1.03 9.07 3.47
C ILE A 77 -1.73 10.37 3.89
N PRO A 78 -1.87 11.41 3.05
CA PRO A 78 -2.62 12.62 3.42
C PRO A 78 -4.06 12.34 3.86
N ASP A 79 -4.80 11.50 3.13
CA ASP A 79 -6.19 11.17 3.46
C ASP A 79 -6.29 10.37 4.77
N LEU A 80 -5.36 9.44 4.98
CA LEU A 80 -5.28 8.69 6.23
C LEU A 80 -5.08 9.63 7.43
N MET A 81 -4.15 10.57 7.31
CA MET A 81 -3.85 11.53 8.39
C MET A 81 -4.96 12.54 8.62
N LEU A 82 -5.75 12.86 7.59
CA LEU A 82 -6.97 13.66 7.75
C LEU A 82 -8.01 12.92 8.60
N ARG A 83 -8.30 11.65 8.26
CA ARG A 83 -9.26 10.82 9.02
C ARG A 83 -8.84 10.60 10.47
N VAL A 84 -7.54 10.45 10.70
CA VAL A 84 -7.00 10.37 12.06
C VAL A 84 -7.29 11.65 12.85
N ARG A 85 -7.02 12.82 12.26
CA ARG A 85 -7.33 14.12 12.89
C ARG A 85 -8.82 14.28 13.19
N GLU A 86 -9.68 13.91 12.26
CA GLU A 86 -11.14 13.93 12.46
C GLU A 86 -11.59 13.04 13.63
N CYS A 87 -10.92 11.91 13.86
CA CYS A 87 -11.19 11.06 15.03
C CYS A 87 -10.87 11.78 16.35
N TYR A 88 -9.71 12.44 16.43
CA TYR A 88 -9.34 13.24 17.61
C TYR A 88 -10.32 14.38 17.87
N ASP A 89 -10.62 15.17 16.83
CA ASP A 89 -11.49 16.34 16.95
C ASP A 89 -12.93 15.96 17.32
N GLY A 90 -13.40 14.80 16.85
CA GLY A 90 -14.71 14.23 17.16
C GLY A 90 -14.80 13.47 18.50
N GLY A 91 -13.71 13.40 19.27
CA GLY A 91 -13.65 12.65 20.53
C GLY A 91 -13.79 11.13 20.35
N GLN A 92 -13.59 10.63 19.13
CA GLN A 92 -13.65 9.21 18.81
C GLN A 92 -12.28 8.58 18.95
N SER A 93 -12.23 7.32 19.36
CA SER A 93 -10.97 6.57 19.36
C SER A 93 -10.54 6.24 17.94
N GLU A 94 -9.29 6.52 17.61
CA GLU A 94 -8.62 6.04 16.38
C GLU A 94 -8.66 4.50 16.25
N ALA A 95 -8.94 3.77 17.35
CA ALA A 95 -9.01 2.31 17.34
C ALA A 95 -9.95 1.77 16.26
N SER A 96 -11.09 2.43 16.04
CA SER A 96 -12.05 2.03 14.99
C SER A 96 -11.45 2.16 13.58
N LEU A 97 -10.79 3.29 13.29
CA LEU A 97 -10.10 3.53 12.03
C LEU A 97 -8.96 2.52 11.82
N LEU A 98 -8.14 2.30 12.84
CA LEU A 98 -7.03 1.34 12.79
C LEU A 98 -7.53 -0.09 12.57
N ASP A 99 -8.63 -0.47 13.21
CA ASP A 99 -9.25 -1.78 13.03
C ASP A 99 -9.74 -1.97 11.59
N ASP A 100 -10.36 -0.95 11.00
CA ASP A 100 -10.84 -1.03 9.62
C ASP A 100 -9.68 -1.13 8.62
N LEU A 101 -8.57 -0.42 8.86
CA LEU A 101 -7.34 -0.57 8.10
C LEU A 101 -6.72 -1.96 8.26
N CYS A 102 -6.92 -2.62 9.40
CA CYS A 102 -6.42 -3.97 9.66
C CYS A 102 -7.35 -5.07 9.14
N LYS A 103 -8.65 -4.82 8.94
CA LYS A 103 -9.64 -5.85 8.52
C LYS A 103 -9.63 -6.21 7.04
N VAL A 104 -9.02 -5.40 6.18
CA VAL A 104 -8.90 -5.71 4.75
C VAL A 104 -7.78 -6.71 4.46
N ASP A 105 -7.95 -7.53 3.44
CA ASP A 105 -6.96 -8.55 3.05
C ASP A 105 -5.70 -7.87 2.50
N LEU A 106 -5.85 -6.86 1.64
CA LEU A 106 -4.75 -6.00 1.19
C LEU A 106 -5.03 -4.53 1.50
N LEU A 107 -4.07 -3.88 2.16
CA LEU A 107 -4.03 -2.42 2.31
C LEU A 107 -2.91 -1.88 1.43
N VAL A 108 -3.24 -0.94 0.54
CA VAL A 108 -2.25 -0.19 -0.24
C VAL A 108 -2.17 1.24 0.31
N LEU A 109 -0.97 1.61 0.73
CA LEU A 109 -0.62 2.94 1.21
C LEU A 109 0.05 3.71 0.06
N ASP A 110 -0.64 4.72 -0.45
CA ASP A 110 -0.18 5.58 -1.54
C ASP A 110 0.47 6.86 -1.02
N GLU A 111 1.36 7.43 -1.82
CA GLU A 111 2.13 8.64 -1.52
C GLU A 111 2.97 8.56 -0.24
N VAL A 112 3.47 7.36 0.10
CA VAL A 112 4.37 7.20 1.24
C VAL A 112 5.63 8.01 1.02
N GLY A 113 5.96 8.88 1.97
CA GLY A 113 7.09 9.79 1.90
C GLY A 113 6.70 11.26 1.67
N ILE A 114 5.43 11.55 1.34
CA ILE A 114 4.95 12.93 1.21
C ILE A 114 4.65 13.60 2.57
N GLN A 115 4.60 12.81 3.65
CA GLN A 115 4.36 13.34 5.00
C GLN A 115 5.36 14.44 5.35
N ARG A 116 4.89 15.52 5.98
CA ARG A 116 5.70 16.70 6.32
C ARG A 116 6.66 16.48 7.49
N GLY A 117 6.94 15.22 7.82
CA GLY A 117 7.89 14.82 8.86
C GLY A 117 7.39 14.99 10.29
N SER A 118 6.07 15.12 10.52
CA SER A 118 5.58 15.15 11.90
C SER A 118 5.76 13.78 12.56
N SER A 119 6.24 13.76 13.81
CA SER A 119 6.49 12.53 14.56
C SER A 119 5.22 11.68 14.71
N GLY A 120 4.06 12.32 14.84
CA GLY A 120 2.76 11.64 14.93
C GLY A 120 2.39 10.84 13.68
N GLU A 121 2.54 11.42 12.49
CA GLU A 121 2.21 10.73 11.23
C GLU A 121 3.06 9.46 11.03
N LYS A 122 4.36 9.54 11.35
CA LYS A 122 5.27 8.39 11.30
C LYS A 122 4.86 7.31 12.29
N VAL A 123 4.45 7.68 13.51
CA VAL A 123 4.01 6.73 14.54
C VAL A 123 2.76 5.97 14.07
N ILE A 124 1.75 6.67 13.57
CA ILE A 124 0.51 6.04 13.11
C ILE A 124 0.79 5.10 11.92
N LEU A 125 1.55 5.57 10.94
CA LEU A 125 1.93 4.77 9.78
C LEU A 125 2.65 3.48 10.19
N ASN A 126 3.63 3.59 11.06
CA ASN A 126 4.36 2.43 11.58
C ASN A 126 3.46 1.49 12.37
N GLN A 127 2.54 2.00 13.19
CA GLN A 127 1.58 1.19 13.92
C GLN A 127 0.64 0.41 12.99
N VAL A 128 0.14 1.03 11.93
CA VAL A 128 -0.70 0.37 10.93
C VAL A 128 0.05 -0.76 10.25
N ILE A 129 1.27 -0.49 9.76
CA ILE A 129 2.08 -1.51 9.09
C ILE A 129 2.42 -2.64 10.07
N ASP A 130 2.89 -2.32 11.27
CA ASP A 130 3.28 -3.31 12.27
C ASP A 130 2.12 -4.22 12.69
N ARG A 131 0.92 -3.67 12.94
CA ARG A 131 -0.27 -4.46 13.31
C ARG A 131 -0.68 -5.41 12.20
N ARG A 132 -0.66 -4.94 10.95
CA ARG A 132 -1.02 -5.74 9.78
C ARG A 132 -0.02 -6.88 9.57
N LEU A 133 1.27 -6.56 9.56
CA LEU A 133 2.31 -7.58 9.34
C LEU A 133 2.34 -8.61 10.48
N SER A 134 2.14 -8.18 11.73
CA SER A 134 2.03 -9.10 12.88
C SER A 134 0.80 -10.01 12.80
N SER A 135 -0.22 -9.62 12.03
CA SER A 135 -1.44 -10.40 11.80
C SER A 135 -1.41 -11.16 10.47
N MET A 136 -0.23 -11.29 9.83
CA MET A 136 -0.06 -11.92 8.51
C MET A 136 -0.94 -11.30 7.42
N ARG A 137 -1.21 -9.99 7.52
CA ARG A 137 -1.98 -9.23 6.54
C ARG A 137 -1.06 -8.33 5.71
N PRO A 138 -0.95 -8.55 4.40
CA PRO A 138 0.03 -7.85 3.59
C PRO A 138 -0.29 -6.37 3.40
N VAL A 139 0.77 -5.61 3.08
CA VAL A 139 0.71 -4.18 2.78
C VAL A 139 1.38 -3.92 1.44
N GLY A 140 0.72 -3.12 0.59
CA GLY A 140 1.33 -2.50 -0.59
C GLY A 140 1.76 -1.08 -0.26
N VAL A 141 2.96 -0.67 -0.67
CA VAL A 141 3.47 0.69 -0.50
C VAL A 141 3.78 1.29 -1.86
N LEU A 142 3.23 2.47 -2.14
CA LEU A 142 3.56 3.26 -3.32
C LEU A 142 4.31 4.52 -2.89
N THR A 143 5.48 4.75 -3.49
CA THR A 143 6.34 5.87 -3.11
C THR A 143 7.08 6.44 -4.31
N ASN A 144 7.40 7.73 -4.24
CA ASN A 144 8.36 8.38 -5.14
C ASN A 144 9.78 8.40 -4.57
N LEU A 145 9.98 7.91 -3.35
CA LEU A 145 11.29 7.85 -2.69
C LEU A 145 12.12 6.69 -3.24
N ASN A 146 13.44 6.86 -3.20
CA ASN A 146 14.38 5.75 -3.36
C ASN A 146 14.46 4.92 -2.07
N HIS A 147 15.30 3.88 -2.06
CA HIS A 147 15.44 2.99 -0.91
C HIS A 147 15.86 3.73 0.37
N GLU A 148 16.86 4.62 0.27
CA GLU A 148 17.35 5.41 1.41
C GLU A 148 16.27 6.33 1.99
N GLY A 149 15.58 7.10 1.14
CA GLY A 149 14.51 7.99 1.59
C GLY A 149 13.34 7.21 2.21
N LEU A 150 13.02 6.04 1.65
CA LEU A 150 11.99 5.17 2.24
C LEU A 150 12.42 4.63 3.61
N LEU A 151 13.70 4.30 3.77
CA LEU A 151 14.28 3.86 5.04
C LEU A 151 14.25 4.97 6.10
N ASP A 152 14.55 6.21 5.73
CA ASP A 152 14.43 7.38 6.63
C ASP A 152 12.98 7.70 7.00
N SER A 153 12.06 7.38 6.09
CA SER A 153 10.63 7.62 6.25
C SER A 153 9.98 6.60 7.18
N LEU A 154 10.16 5.30 6.91
CA LEU A 154 9.48 4.20 7.61
C LEU A 154 10.34 3.59 8.73
N GLY A 155 11.65 3.75 8.67
CA GLY A 155 12.61 3.12 9.56
C GLY A 155 12.99 1.70 9.13
N ALA A 156 14.21 1.30 9.44
CA ALA A 156 14.79 0.02 9.02
C ALA A 156 13.94 -1.20 9.41
N ARG A 157 13.32 -1.18 10.60
CA ARG A 157 12.47 -2.27 11.08
C ARG A 157 11.25 -2.53 10.19
N VAL A 158 10.62 -1.47 9.70
CA VAL A 158 9.43 -1.61 8.84
C VAL A 158 9.84 -2.08 7.45
N ILE A 159 10.95 -1.56 6.92
CA ILE A 159 11.50 -1.99 5.63
C ILE A 159 11.86 -3.47 5.65
N ASP A 160 12.55 -3.93 6.70
CA ASP A 160 12.93 -5.33 6.88
C ASP A 160 11.68 -6.23 6.85
N ARG A 161 10.63 -5.87 7.58
CA ARG A 161 9.36 -6.60 7.59
C ARG A 161 8.61 -6.58 6.25
N LEU A 162 8.75 -5.51 5.45
CA LEU A 162 8.20 -5.45 4.10
C LEU A 162 9.00 -6.30 3.09
N GLN A 163 10.28 -6.55 3.38
CA GLN A 163 11.19 -7.35 2.55
C GLN A 163 11.31 -8.82 2.98
N MET A 164 10.78 -9.18 4.15
CA MET A 164 10.98 -10.48 4.80
C MET A 164 10.53 -11.70 4.00
N ASP A 165 9.71 -11.54 2.97
CA ASP A 165 9.27 -12.64 2.10
C ASP A 165 9.58 -12.35 0.64
N GLY A 166 10.89 -12.30 0.35
CA GLY A 166 11.44 -12.08 -0.98
C GLY A 166 10.77 -12.93 -2.07
N GLY A 167 10.13 -12.24 -3.01
CA GLY A 167 9.79 -12.70 -4.36
C GLY A 167 10.08 -11.57 -5.34
#